data_AF-A0A8J4R9E6-F1
#
_entry.id   AF-A0A8J4R9E6-F1
#
_cell.length_a   1.000
_cell.length_b   1.000
_cell.length_c   1.000
_cell.angle_alpha   90.00
_cell.angle_beta   90.00
_cell.angle_gamma   90.00
#
_symmetry.space_group_name_H-M   'P 1'
#
loop_
_entity.id
_entity.type
_entity.pdbx_description
1 polymer ?
#
loop_
_entity_poly.entity_id
_entity_poly.type
_entity_poly.pdbx_seq_one_letter_code
_entity_poly.pdbx_strand_id
1 'polypeptide(L)' 'MKMKKIIVVVMVLCVILSHMDSAEAQSPDCYDQCSTACVQSDTRLMQRCDRKCQIRCGPDSDIDVNRS' A
#
# COMPACT_ATOMS: atom_id res chain seq x y z
N MET A 1 -18.69 -22.52 -32.41
CA MET A 1 -17.58 -21.54 -32.34
C MET A 1 -17.74 -20.47 -31.24
N LYS A 2 -18.62 -20.64 -30.23
CA LYS A 2 -18.78 -19.67 -29.13
C LYS A 2 -17.86 -19.98 -27.95
N MET A 3 -17.77 -21.26 -27.55
CA MET A 3 -16.91 -21.71 -26.45
C MET A 3 -15.42 -21.39 -26.66
N LYS A 4 -14.89 -21.60 -27.88
CA LYS A 4 -13.48 -21.29 -28.21
C LYS A 4 -13.16 -19.81 -28.04
N LYS A 5 -14.11 -18.91 -28.36
CA LYS A 5 -13.94 -17.45 -28.17
C LYS A 5 -13.96 -17.09 -26.69
N ILE A 6 -14.84 -17.73 -25.91
CA ILE A 6 -14.91 -17.53 -24.46
C ILE A 6 -13.60 -17.95 -23.79
N ILE A 7 -13.04 -19.11 -24.16
CA ILE A 7 -11.76 -19.60 -23.61
C ILE A 7 -10.62 -18.61 -23.90
N VAL A 8 -10.54 -18.09 -25.13
CA VAL A 8 -9.53 -17.09 -25.50
C VAL A 8 -9.69 -15.80 -24.69
N VAL A 9 -10.91 -15.31 -24.53
CA VAL A 9 -11.20 -14.10 -23.74
C VAL A 9 -10.82 -14.30 -22.27
N VAL A 10 -11.17 -15.44 -21.68
CA VAL A 10 -10.81 -15.77 -20.29
C VAL A 10 -9.30 -15.85 -20.11
N MET A 11 -8.59 -16.49 -21.03
CA MET A 11 -7.14 -16.63 -20.95
C MET A 11 -6.43 -15.26 -21.02
N VAL A 12 -6.88 -14.37 -21.90
CA VAL A 12 -6.37 -12.99 -21.98
C VAL A 12 -6.63 -12.23 -20.68
N LEU A 13 -7.83 -12.37 -20.11
CA LEU A 13 -8.19 -11.76 -18.82
C LEU A 13 -7.30 -12.27 -17.68
N CYS A 14 -7.04 -13.57 -17.60
CA CYS A 14 -6.15 -14.16 -16.60
C CYS A 14 -4.73 -13.60 -16.71
N VAL A 15 -4.18 -13.48 -17.92
CA VAL A 15 -2.83 -12.91 -18.11
C VAL A 15 -2.75 -11.46 -17.66
N ILE A 16 -3.76 -10.65 -17.95
CA ILE A 16 -3.83 -9.25 -17.49
C ILE A 16 -3.88 -9.19 -15.96
N LEU A 17 -4.71 -10.03 -15.33
CA LEU A 17 -4.82 -10.11 -13.87
C LEU A 17 -3.54 -10.65 -13.21
N SER A 18 -2.80 -11.56 -13.86
CA SER A 18 -1.52 -12.06 -13.35
C SER A 18 -0.39 -11.04 -13.41
N HIS A 19 -0.49 -10.02 -14.27
CA HIS A 19 0.43 -8.89 -14.31
C HIS A 19 0.04 -7.76 -13.36
N MET A 20 -1.11 -7.86 -12.70
CA MET A 20 -1.40 -7.09 -11.51
C MET A 20 -0.67 -7.78 -10.36
N ASP A 21 0.67 -7.66 -10.37
CA ASP A 21 1.40 -7.60 -9.10
C ASP A 21 0.61 -6.58 -8.28
N SER A 22 0.06 -7.03 -7.16
CA SER A 22 -0.42 -6.12 -6.14
C SER A 22 0.79 -5.27 -5.82
N ALA A 23 0.94 -4.14 -6.51
CA ALA A 23 1.64 -3.00 -5.98
C ALA A 23 0.87 -2.74 -4.70
N GLU A 24 1.36 -3.35 -3.62
CA GLU A 24 1.16 -2.87 -2.27
C GLU A 24 1.25 -1.37 -2.44
N ALA A 25 0.10 -0.73 -2.34
CA ALA A 25 0.04 0.71 -2.35
C ALA A 25 0.69 1.10 -1.02
N GLN A 26 2.02 1.05 -0.96
CA GLN A 26 2.78 2.04 -0.22
C GLN A 26 2.36 3.33 -0.87
N SER A 27 1.20 3.81 -0.43
CA SER A 27 0.60 5.04 -0.90
C SER A 27 1.72 6.04 -0.70
N PRO A 28 2.26 6.64 -1.77
CA PRO A 28 3.32 7.63 -1.62
C PRO A 28 2.88 8.73 -0.64
N ASP A 29 1.56 8.89 -0.48
CA ASP A 29 0.90 9.75 0.49
C ASP A 29 0.86 9.27 1.96
N CYS A 30 1.17 8.02 2.34
CA CYS A 30 1.03 7.60 3.75
C CYS A 30 2.00 8.37 4.65
N TYR A 31 3.29 8.40 4.27
CA TYR A 31 4.32 9.06 5.06
C TYR A 31 4.10 10.57 5.10
N ASP A 32 3.77 11.19 3.96
CA ASP A 32 3.51 12.63 3.87
C ASP A 32 2.26 13.04 4.68
N GLN A 33 1.17 12.28 4.61
CA GLN A 33 -0.01 12.54 5.44
C GLN A 33 0.29 12.35 6.94
N CYS A 34 1.09 11.35 7.30
CA CYS A 34 1.45 11.11 8.69
C CYS A 34 2.38 12.22 9.23
N SER A 35 3.40 12.61 8.47
CA SER A 35 4.38 13.63 8.87
C SER A 35 3.79 15.03 8.91
N THR A 36 2.72 15.31 8.16
CA THR A 36 1.96 16.57 8.28
C THR A 36 1.45 16.79 9.71
N ALA A 37 1.12 15.72 10.44
CA ALA A 37 0.70 15.79 11.86
C ALA A 37 1.88 15.93 12.85
N CYS A 38 3.13 15.83 12.37
CA CYS A 38 4.34 15.90 13.19
C CYS A 38 4.92 17.32 13.35
N VAL A 39 4.30 18.34 12.74
CA VAL A 39 4.76 19.73 12.82
C VAL A 39 4.63 20.27 14.26
N GLN A 40 5.75 20.29 14.99
CA GLN A 40 5.83 20.76 16.37
C GLN A 40 7.19 21.42 16.67
N SER A 41 7.22 22.40 17.57
CA SER A 41 8.43 23.15 17.96
C SER A 41 9.49 22.29 18.65
N ASP A 42 9.06 21.21 19.33
CA ASP A 42 9.93 20.29 20.03
C ASP A 42 10.53 19.25 19.07
N THR A 43 11.81 19.43 18.75
CA THR A 43 12.55 18.55 17.82
C THR A 43 12.55 17.08 18.26
N ARG A 44 12.59 16.82 19.56
CA ARG A 44 12.54 15.46 20.12
C ARG A 44 11.18 14.77 19.91
N LEU A 45 10.08 15.53 19.95
CA LEU A 45 8.74 15.01 19.71
C LEU A 45 8.50 14.82 18.20
N MET A 46 9.00 15.75 17.38
CA MET A 46 8.98 15.62 15.92
C MET A 46 9.68 14.32 15.48
N GLN A 47 10.91 14.07 15.94
CA GLN A 47 11.65 12.83 15.63
C GLN A 47 10.94 11.54 16.08
N ARG A 48 10.21 11.59 17.21
CA ARG A 48 9.41 10.44 17.68
C ARG A 48 8.18 10.22 16.78
N CYS A 49 7.57 11.30 16.33
CA CYS A 49 6.44 11.26 15.42
C CYS A 49 6.87 10.71 14.04
N ASP A 50 7.98 11.19 13.49
CA ASP A 50 8.56 10.68 12.23
C ASP A 50 8.86 9.17 12.31
N ARG A 51 9.46 8.70 13.41
CA ARG A 51 9.71 7.26 13.61
C ARG A 51 8.40 6.45 13.64
N LYS A 52 7.31 6.98 14.22
CA LYS A 52 6.00 6.33 14.17
C LYS A 52 5.44 6.28 12.75
N CYS A 53 5.62 7.34 11.97
CA CYS A 53 5.21 7.36 10.56
C CYS A 53 6.00 6.34 9.73
N GLN A 54 7.29 6.17 10.00
CA GLN A 54 8.10 5.13 9.35
C GLN A 54 7.62 3.72 9.70
N ILE A 55 7.22 3.45 10.94
CA ILE A 55 6.70 2.13 11.33
C ILE A 55 5.31 1.90 10.71
N ARG A 56 4.46 2.93 10.71
CA ARG A 56 3.07 2.86 10.21
C ARG A 56 2.97 2.77 8.69
N CYS A 57 3.91 3.36 7.97
CA CYS A 57 3.90 3.41 6.50
C CYS A 57 5.04 2.59 5.87
N GLY A 58 5.90 1.99 6.69
CA GLY A 58 6.96 1.09 6.24
C GLY A 58 6.40 -0.31 5.97
N PRO A 59 7.16 -1.17 5.29
CA PRO A 59 6.72 -2.50 4.87
C PRO A 59 6.34 -3.45 6.03
N ASP A 60 6.65 -3.10 7.28
CA ASP A 60 6.23 -3.82 8.49
C ASP A 60 4.80 -3.45 8.97
N SER A 61 4.14 -2.45 8.37
CA SER A 61 2.82 -1.98 8.82
C SER A 61 1.67 -2.96 8.55
N ASP A 62 1.87 -3.94 7.67
CA ASP A 62 0.88 -4.98 7.35
C ASP A 62 0.66 -5.98 8.50
N ILE A 63 1.52 -5.97 9.53
CA ILE A 63 1.37 -6.85 10.72
C ILE A 63 0.23 -6.39 11.63
N ASP A 64 -0.20 -5.12 11.56
CA ASP A 64 -1.24 -4.55 12.44
C ASP A 64 -2.64 -4.46 11.79
N VAL A 65 -2.87 -5.08 10.63
CA VAL A 65 -4.21 -5.24 10.01
C VAL A 65 -4.86 -6.56 10.43
N ASN A 66 -4.64 -7.01 11.67
CA ASN A 66 -5.44 -8.06 12.31
C ASN A 66 -5.84 -7.67 13.74
N ARG A 67 -6.17 -6.39 13.93
CA ARG A 67 -6.86 -5.93 15.13
C ARG A 67 -7.80 -4.76 14.81
N SER A 68 -8.91 -5.07 14.15
CA SER A 68 -10.12 -4.24 14.14
C SER A 68 -11.32 -5.14 14.33
#